data_AF-A0A932Z882-F1
#
_entry.id   AF-A0A932Z882-F1
#
_cell.length_a   1.000
_cell.length_b   1.000
_cell.length_c   1.000
_cell.angle_alpha   90.00
_cell.angle_beta   90.00
_cell.angle_gamma   90.00
#
_symmetry.space_group_name_H-M   'P 1'
#
loop_
_entity.id
_entity.type
_entity.pdbx_description
1 polymer ?
#
loop_
_entity_poly.entity_id
_entity_poly.type
_entity_poly.pdbx_seq_one_letter_code
_entity_poly.pdbx_strand_id
1 'polypeptide(L)'
;MKVRAQIAMVLNLDKCIGCHTCSVTCKNVWTSREGMEYAWFNNVETKPGIGYPKDWENQRRWNGGWRRRKNGAIEPKQGGKWRLLANIFANPNLPEIDDYYEPFTFDYEHLHNAPESQAAPVARPVSL
;
A
#
# COMPACT_ATOMS: atom_id res chain seq x y z
N MET A 1 -0.96 24.93 29.22
CA MET A 1 -1.24 23.48 29.17
C MET A 1 -2.48 23.27 28.30
N LYS A 2 -2.40 22.45 27.25
CA LYS A 2 -3.55 22.14 26.37
C LYS A 2 -3.82 20.64 26.43
N VAL A 3 -4.76 20.22 27.27
CA VAL A 3 -5.13 18.80 27.41
C VAL A 3 -5.83 18.33 26.14
N ARG A 4 -5.45 17.14 25.65
CA ARG A 4 -6.04 16.47 24.49
C ARG A 4 -6.18 14.97 24.80
N ALA A 5 -7.09 14.31 24.10
CA ALA A 5 -7.29 12.86 24.18
C ALA A 5 -7.18 12.23 22.78
N GLN A 6 -6.64 11.01 22.73
CA GLN A 6 -6.50 10.20 21.52
C GLN A 6 -6.62 8.72 21.88
N ILE A 7 -7.36 7.94 21.10
CA ILE A 7 -7.43 6.49 21.24
C ILE A 7 -6.16 5.90 20.60
N ALA A 8 -5.45 5.06 21.35
CA ALA A 8 -4.24 4.37 20.89
C ALA A 8 -4.50 2.88 20.67
N MET A 9 -3.64 2.23 19.90
CA MET A 9 -3.69 0.80 19.61
C MET A 9 -2.35 0.16 19.97
N VAL A 10 -2.39 -1.07 20.47
CA VAL A 10 -1.22 -1.90 20.74
C VAL A 10 -1.39 -3.23 20.00
N LEU A 11 -0.37 -3.62 19.24
CA LEU A 11 -0.33 -4.92 18.56
C LEU A 11 0.75 -5.77 19.24
N ASN A 12 0.35 -6.86 19.90
CA ASN A 12 1.29 -7.80 20.50
C ASN A 12 1.84 -8.74 19.42
N LEU A 13 3.08 -8.51 18.98
CA LEU A 13 3.72 -9.29 17.93
C LEU A 13 4.02 -10.74 18.31
N ASP A 14 4.13 -11.05 19.62
CA ASP A 14 4.29 -12.43 20.12
C ASP A 14 3.03 -13.28 19.89
N LYS A 15 1.86 -12.64 19.86
CA LYS A 15 0.57 -13.28 19.58
C LYS A 15 0.11 -13.10 18.13
N CYS A 16 0.90 -12.43 17.29
CA CYS A 16 0.57 -12.27 15.89
C CYS A 16 0.80 -13.58 15.15
N ILE A 17 -0.23 -14.07 14.47
CA ILE A 17 -0.16 -15.32 13.69
C ILE A 17 -0.14 -15.09 12.18
N GLY A 18 -0.04 -13.83 11.73
CA GLY A 18 0.07 -13.50 10.30
C GLY A 18 -1.12 -13.96 9.44
N CYS A 19 -2.33 -14.05 9.99
CA CYS A 19 -3.48 -14.64 9.28
C CYS A 19 -4.20 -13.73 8.27
N HIS A 20 -3.81 -12.45 8.17
CA HIS A 20 -4.42 -11.45 7.27
C HIS A 20 -5.93 -11.17 7.46
N THR A 21 -6.59 -11.70 8.50
CA THR A 21 -8.02 -11.44 8.76
C THR A 21 -8.33 -9.94 8.89
N CYS A 22 -7.45 -9.18 9.55
CA CYS A 22 -7.56 -7.73 9.68
C CYS A 22 -7.47 -6.99 8.34
N SER A 23 -6.70 -7.52 7.38
CA SER A 23 -6.59 -6.96 6.03
C SER A 23 -7.86 -7.17 5.22
N VAL A 24 -8.41 -8.39 5.23
CA VAL A 24 -9.61 -8.74 4.44
C VAL A 24 -10.84 -7.99 4.95
N THR A 25 -11.05 -7.91 6.27
CA THR A 25 -12.19 -7.17 6.82
C THR A 25 -12.10 -5.68 6.49
N CYS A 26 -10.91 -5.08 6.58
CA CYS A 26 -10.68 -3.70 6.18
C CYS A 26 -10.93 -3.49 4.67
N LYS A 27 -10.44 -4.41 3.82
CA LYS A 27 -10.64 -4.37 2.37
C LYS A 27 -12.12 -4.36 2.01
N ASN A 28 -12.85 -5.37 2.47
CA ASN A 28 -14.26 -5.55 2.16
C ASN A 28 -15.12 -4.34 2.52
N VAL A 29 -14.86 -3.73 3.68
CA VAL A 29 -15.65 -2.61 4.18
C VAL A 29 -15.29 -1.29 3.46
N TRP A 30 -14.01 -1.05 3.16
CA TRP A 30 -13.54 0.30 2.82
C TRP A 30 -12.99 0.47 1.40
N THR A 31 -12.32 -0.55 0.84
CA THR A 31 -11.45 -0.40 -0.33
C THR A 31 -11.71 -1.43 -1.44
N SER A 32 -12.96 -1.87 -1.59
CA SER A 32 -13.41 -2.78 -2.67
C SER A 32 -13.89 -2.06 -3.95
N ARG A 33 -13.74 -0.74 -4.03
CA ARG A 33 -14.16 0.06 -5.18
C ARG A 33 -13.01 0.22 -6.17
N GLU A 34 -13.35 0.39 -7.45
CA GLU A 34 -12.41 0.72 -8.52
C GLU A 34 -11.55 1.96 -8.19
N GLY A 35 -10.27 1.90 -8.50
CA GLY A 35 -9.22 2.86 -8.13
C GLY A 35 -8.61 2.64 -6.74
N MET A 36 -9.13 1.70 -5.94
CA MET A 36 -8.68 1.39 -4.58
C MET A 36 -8.48 -0.11 -4.33
N GLU A 37 -8.71 -0.95 -5.33
CA GLU A 37 -8.55 -2.40 -5.27
C GLU A 37 -7.13 -2.81 -4.90
N TYR A 38 -6.10 -2.11 -5.40
CA TYR A 38 -4.72 -2.34 -5.00
C TYR A 38 -4.44 -1.92 -3.56
N ALA A 39 -5.16 -0.94 -3.02
CA ALA A 39 -4.84 -0.28 -1.76
C ALA A 39 -5.27 -1.07 -0.52
N TRP A 40 -4.31 -1.48 0.32
CA TRP A 40 -4.57 -2.14 1.60
C TRP A 40 -4.31 -1.20 2.78
N PHE A 41 -5.36 -0.57 3.32
CA PHE A 41 -5.23 0.33 4.48
C PHE A 41 -4.64 -0.35 5.72
N ASN A 42 -4.99 -1.62 5.93
CA ASN A 42 -4.39 -2.48 6.92
C ASN A 42 -3.73 -3.67 6.21
N ASN A 43 -2.41 -3.67 6.07
CA ASN A 43 -1.64 -4.77 5.51
C ASN A 43 -0.84 -5.50 6.60
N VAL A 44 -0.47 -6.75 6.33
CA VAL A 44 0.40 -7.56 7.19
C VAL A 44 1.61 -7.94 6.35
N GLU A 45 2.81 -7.80 6.93
CA GLU A 45 4.08 -8.08 6.26
C GLU A 45 4.85 -9.14 7.04
N THR A 46 5.45 -10.09 6.32
CA THR A 46 6.39 -11.04 6.90
C THR A 46 7.79 -10.43 6.92
N LYS A 47 8.51 -10.57 8.05
CA LYS A 47 9.91 -10.17 8.18
C LYS A 47 10.81 -11.39 8.33
N PRO A 48 12.02 -11.40 7.71
CA PRO A 48 12.59 -10.35 6.85
C PRO A 48 11.85 -10.20 5.50
N GLY A 49 11.70 -8.96 5.01
CA GLY A 49 10.96 -8.65 3.78
C GLY A 49 10.88 -7.15 3.49
N ILE A 50 10.61 -6.79 2.23
CA ILE A 50 10.62 -5.39 1.72
C ILE A 50 9.31 -4.63 1.93
N GLY A 51 8.22 -5.32 2.26
CA GLY A 51 6.93 -4.72 2.61
C GLY A 51 6.08 -4.24 1.43
N TYR A 52 5.04 -3.47 1.76
CA TYR A 52 4.05 -2.91 0.83
C TYR A 52 3.83 -1.41 1.11
N PRO A 53 4.12 -0.49 0.16
CA PRO A 53 4.81 -0.73 -1.11
C PRO A 53 6.25 -1.24 -0.90
N LYS A 54 6.86 -1.76 -1.96
CA LYS A 54 8.20 -2.31 -1.95
C LYS A 54 9.20 -1.30 -1.37
N ASP A 55 9.97 -1.74 -0.37
CA ASP A 55 11.04 -0.97 0.26
C ASP A 55 10.56 0.30 0.98
N TRP A 56 9.31 0.33 1.49
CA TRP A 56 8.71 1.53 2.10
C TRP A 56 9.51 2.10 3.28
N GLU A 57 10.31 1.26 3.97
CA GLU A 57 11.18 1.67 5.08
C GLU A 57 12.36 2.55 4.62
N ASN A 58 12.76 2.48 3.34
CA ASN A 58 13.89 3.20 2.78
C ASN A 58 13.59 4.69 2.54
N GLN A 59 13.80 5.50 3.56
CA GLN A 59 13.59 6.95 3.48
C GLN A 59 14.64 7.71 2.67
N ARG A 60 15.69 7.04 2.17
CA ARG A 60 16.60 7.64 1.18
C ARG A 60 15.98 7.63 -0.21
N ARG A 61 15.12 6.64 -0.50
CA ARG A 61 14.31 6.53 -1.72
C ARG A 61 13.04 7.36 -1.62
N TRP A 62 12.23 7.12 -0.58
CA TRP A 62 10.86 7.65 -0.49
C TRP A 62 10.75 9.07 0.09
N ASN A 63 11.80 9.55 0.76
CA ASN A 63 11.83 10.86 1.40
C ASN A 63 10.64 11.14 2.34
N GLY A 64 10.09 10.11 3.00
CA GLY A 64 9.01 10.23 3.98
C GLY A 64 9.45 10.76 5.34
N GLY A 65 8.49 11.28 6.11
CA GLY A 65 8.70 11.77 7.48
C GLY A 65 9.43 13.11 7.56
N TRP A 66 10.07 13.35 8.71
CA TRP A 66 10.68 14.63 9.08
C TRP A 66 12.19 14.50 9.26
N ARG A 67 12.91 15.61 9.11
CA ARG A 67 14.30 15.76 9.55
C ARG A 67 14.44 16.95 10.49
N ARG A 68 15.36 16.83 11.44
CA ARG A 68 15.72 17.90 12.38
C ARG A 68 16.90 18.69 11.85
N ARG A 69 16.73 20.01 11.75
CA ARG A 69 17.79 20.96 11.36
C ARG A 69 18.76 21.20 12.53
N LYS A 70 19.95 21.74 12.23
CA LYS A 70 20.96 22.11 13.23
C LYS A 70 20.43 23.10 14.27
N ASN A 71 19.52 23.99 13.87
CA ASN A 71 18.86 24.95 14.76
C ASN A 71 17.69 24.37 15.58
N GLY A 72 17.47 23.06 15.53
CA GLY A 72 16.42 22.36 16.27
C GLY A 72 15.04 22.37 15.61
N ALA A 73 14.83 23.16 14.55
CA ALA A 73 13.57 23.16 13.80
C ALA A 73 13.38 21.83 13.01
N ILE A 74 12.13 21.47 12.74
CA ILE A 74 11.79 20.31 11.91
C ILE A 74 11.38 20.75 10.51
N GLU A 75 11.69 19.91 9.52
CA GLU A 75 11.20 20.07 8.15
C GLU A 75 10.86 18.71 7.52
N PRO A 76 9.91 18.64 6.58
CA PRO A 76 9.65 17.42 5.82
C PRO A 76 10.91 16.99 5.06
N LYS A 77 11.19 15.68 4.99
CA LYS A 77 12.33 15.17 4.20
C LYS A 77 12.19 15.49 2.71
N GLN A 78 10.95 15.52 2.20
CA GLN A 78 10.63 15.95 0.83
C GLN A 78 11.02 17.41 0.54
N GLY A 79 11.15 18.26 1.57
CA GLY A 79 11.57 19.64 1.45
C GLY A 79 10.71 20.64 2.23
N GLY A 80 11.19 21.87 2.33
CA GLY A 80 10.39 23.00 2.83
C GLY A 80 9.26 23.41 1.86
N LYS A 81 8.41 24.33 2.29
CA LYS A 81 7.19 24.74 1.58
C LYS A 81 7.38 25.02 0.08
N TRP A 82 8.42 25.79 -0.28
CA TRP A 82 8.71 26.13 -1.68
C TRP A 82 9.08 24.93 -2.55
N ARG A 83 9.87 23.99 -2.02
CA ARG A 83 10.25 22.77 -2.74
C ARG A 83 9.06 21.84 -2.94
N LEU A 84 8.19 21.72 -1.93
CA LEU A 84 6.94 20.98 -2.05
C LEU A 84 6.04 21.57 -3.13
N LEU A 85 5.90 22.90 -3.18
CA LEU A 85 5.10 23.57 -4.21
C LEU A 85 5.69 23.38 -5.61
N ALA A 86 7.01 23.44 -5.77
CA ALA A 86 7.66 23.21 -7.05
C ALA A 86 7.46 21.78 -7.60
N ASN A 87 7.25 20.81 -6.72
CA ASN A 87 7.05 19.40 -7.07
C ASN A 87 5.57 19.02 -7.26
N ILE A 88 4.63 19.99 -7.25
CA ILE A 88 3.18 19.69 -7.30
C ILE A 88 2.74 19.04 -8.62
N PHE A 89 3.36 19.43 -9.74
CA PHE A 89 2.98 18.95 -11.07
C PHE A 89 3.52 17.56 -11.38
N ALA A 90 4.61 17.17 -10.72
CA ALA A 90 5.19 15.84 -10.80
C ALA A 90 5.98 15.59 -9.52
N ASN A 91 5.45 14.75 -8.63
CA ASN A 91 6.14 14.41 -7.40
C ASN A 91 7.21 13.35 -7.69
N PRO A 92 8.52 13.66 -7.58
CA PRO A 92 9.59 12.73 -7.93
C PRO A 92 9.78 11.60 -6.92
N ASN A 93 9.05 11.61 -5.80
CA ASN A 93 9.13 10.58 -4.75
C ASN A 93 7.82 9.77 -4.64
N LEU A 94 6.90 9.93 -5.58
CA LEU A 94 5.63 9.23 -5.57
C LEU A 94 5.88 7.74 -5.90
N PRO A 95 5.43 6.79 -5.06
CA PRO A 95 5.43 5.38 -5.44
C PRO A 95 4.51 5.15 -6.64
N GLU A 96 4.98 4.35 -7.58
CA GLU A 96 4.21 3.96 -8.78
C GLU A 96 3.38 2.70 -8.49
N ILE A 97 2.47 2.34 -9.40
CA ILE A 97 1.62 1.16 -9.22
C ILE A 97 2.47 -0.12 -9.09
N ASP A 98 3.61 -0.19 -9.78
CA ASP A 98 4.53 -1.32 -9.74
C ASP A 98 5.31 -1.45 -8.41
N ASP A 99 5.37 -0.38 -7.62
CA ASP A 99 5.88 -0.43 -6.25
C ASP A 99 4.88 -1.09 -5.30
N TYR A 100 3.60 -1.14 -5.66
CA TYR A 100 2.57 -1.94 -5.02
C TYR A 100 2.42 -3.27 -5.78
N TYR A 101 1.40 -3.36 -6.62
CA TYR A 101 1.16 -4.39 -7.62
C TYR A 101 0.10 -3.89 -8.61
N GLU A 102 0.14 -4.36 -9.84
CA GLU A 102 -0.97 -4.18 -10.79
C GLU A 102 -2.14 -5.07 -10.32
N PRO A 103 -3.30 -4.49 -9.95
CA PRO A 103 -4.44 -5.28 -9.51
C PRO A 103 -4.95 -6.15 -10.66
N PHE A 104 -5.32 -7.39 -10.35
CA PHE A 104 -5.77 -8.37 -11.34
C PHE A 104 -7.02 -9.10 -10.88
N THR A 105 -7.77 -9.61 -11.85
CA THR A 105 -8.85 -10.57 -11.67
C THR A 105 -8.63 -11.75 -12.61
N PHE A 106 -9.59 -12.66 -12.74
CA PHE A 106 -9.52 -13.80 -13.63
C PHE A 106 -10.71 -13.84 -14.58
N ASP A 107 -10.48 -14.34 -15.80
CA ASP A 107 -11.54 -14.63 -16.76
C ASP A 107 -12.27 -15.92 -16.35
N TYR A 108 -13.17 -15.80 -15.37
CA TYR A 108 -13.96 -16.92 -14.87
C TYR A 108 -14.98 -17.44 -15.90
N GLU A 109 -15.49 -16.57 -16.77
CA GLU A 109 -16.49 -16.94 -17.78
C GLU A 109 -15.94 -17.90 -18.83
N HIS A 110 -14.63 -17.85 -19.11
CA HIS A 110 -13.98 -18.83 -19.99
C HIS A 110 -14.16 -20.28 -19.51
N LEU A 111 -14.26 -20.52 -18.19
CA LEU A 111 -14.50 -21.86 -17.67
C LEU A 111 -15.89 -22.40 -18.01
N HIS A 112 -16.87 -21.53 -18.26
CA HIS A 112 -18.25 -21.90 -18.55
C HIS A 112 -18.55 -21.88 -20.05
N ASN A 113 -17.93 -20.96 -20.79
CA ASN A 113 -18.28 -20.65 -22.17
C ASN A 113 -17.26 -21.16 -23.20
N ALA A 114 -16.16 -21.82 -22.76
CA ALA A 114 -15.14 -22.31 -23.67
C ALA A 114 -15.73 -23.32 -24.69
N PRO A 115 -15.38 -23.19 -25.98
CA PRO A 115 -15.76 -24.17 -26.99
C PRO A 115 -15.06 -25.52 -26.73
N GLU A 116 -15.57 -26.58 -27.36
CA GLU A 116 -14.94 -27.89 -27.31
C GLU A 116 -13.48 -27.81 -27.80
N SER A 117 -12.57 -28.33 -26.98
CA SER A 117 -11.13 -28.25 -27.17
C SER A 117 -10.48 -29.49 -26.58
N GLN A 118 -9.34 -29.90 -27.14
CA GLN A 118 -8.55 -31.01 -26.59
C GLN A 118 -7.95 -30.69 -25.22
N ALA A 119 -7.72 -29.41 -24.93
CA ALA A 119 -7.21 -28.93 -23.64
C ALA A 119 -8.35 -28.43 -22.76
N ALA A 120 -8.25 -28.68 -21.44
CA ALA A 120 -9.20 -28.14 -20.47
C ALA A 120 -9.11 -26.60 -20.42
N PRO A 121 -10.25 -25.89 -20.31
CA PRO A 121 -10.26 -24.44 -20.17
C PRO A 121 -9.67 -24.01 -18.82
N VAL A 122 -9.06 -22.82 -18.79
CA VAL A 122 -8.45 -22.24 -17.58
C VAL A 122 -8.83 -20.76 -17.44
N ALA A 123 -9.08 -20.29 -16.22
CA ALA A 123 -9.29 -18.87 -15.95
C ALA A 123 -7.93 -18.18 -15.86
N ARG A 124 -7.59 -17.36 -16.86
CA ARG A 124 -6.31 -16.63 -16.91
C ARG A 124 -6.42 -15.29 -16.16
N PRO A 125 -5.33 -14.79 -15.57
CA PRO A 125 -5.34 -13.47 -14.95
C PRO A 125 -5.49 -12.38 -16.02
N VAL A 126 -6.24 -11.34 -15.68
CA VAL A 126 -6.42 -10.13 -16.49
C VAL A 126 -6.24 -8.91 -15.58
N SER A 127 -5.65 -7.84 -16.13
CA SER A 127 -5.54 -6.55 -15.44
C SER A 127 -6.94 -6.01 -15.12
N LEU A 128 -7.11 -5.42 -13.92
CA LEU A 128 -8.37 -4.82 -13.47
C LEU A 128 -8.57 -3.41 -14.02
#